data_AF-A0A933BAG5-F1
#
_entry.id   AF-A0A933BAG5-F1
#
_cell.length_a   1.000
_cell.length_b   1.000
_cell.length_c   1.000
_cell.angle_alpha   90.00
_cell.angle_beta   90.00
_cell.angle_gamma   90.00
#
_symmetry.space_group_name_H-M   'P 1'
#
loop_
_entity.id
_entity.type
_entity.pdbx_description
1 polymer ?
#
loop_
_entity_poly.entity_id
_entity_poly.type
_entity_poly.pdbx_seq_one_letter_code
_entity_poly.pdbx_strand_id
1 'polypeptide(L)' 'MFNKENKETTRENKIYVFIDASNVWNAVKSVKKFIEYKKLKTYFMHNFSASKVEIFYYDAYPRDGTR' A
#
# COMPACT_ATOMS: atom_id res chain seq x y z
N MET A 1 39.40 25.58 -5.52
CA MET A 1 38.12 25.58 -4.78
C MET A 1 37.28 24.43 -5.31
N PHE A 2 37.10 23.37 -4.53
CA PHE A 2 36.23 22.25 -4.92
C PHE A 2 34.79 22.63 -4.58
N ASN A 3 33.97 22.92 -5.58
CA ASN A 3 32.54 23.08 -5.40
C ASN A 3 31.95 21.72 -5.06
N LYS A 4 31.56 21.54 -3.80
CA LYS A 4 30.82 20.38 -3.33
C LYS A 4 29.37 20.58 -3.75
N GLU A 5 28.95 19.96 -4.84
CA GLU A 5 27.53 19.92 -5.22
C GLU A 5 26.74 19.29 -4.07
N ASN A 6 25.88 20.09 -3.44
CA ASN A 6 24.87 19.60 -2.51
C ASN A 6 23.84 18.82 -3.34
N LYS A 7 24.06 17.51 -3.53
CA LYS A 7 22.99 16.61 -3.96
C LYS A 7 21.97 16.54 -2.84
N GLU A 8 20.92 17.36 -2.94
CA GLU A 8 19.68 17.13 -2.20
C GLU A 8 19.17 15.74 -2.59
N THR A 9 19.33 14.77 -1.70
CA THR A 9 18.61 13.50 -1.79
C THR A 9 17.14 13.80 -1.55
N THR A 10 16.41 14.15 -2.62
CA THR A 10 14.95 14.14 -2.63
C THR A 10 14.50 12.70 -2.36
N ARG A 11 14.15 12.42 -1.10
CA ARG A 11 13.61 11.12 -0.72
C ARG A 11 12.25 11.00 -1.38
N GLU A 12 12.20 10.25 -2.49
CA GLU A 12 10.94 9.89 -3.15
C GLU A 12 10.01 9.24 -2.13
N ASN A 13 8.86 9.87 -1.87
CA ASN A 13 7.89 9.33 -0.94
C ASN A 13 7.16 8.14 -1.59
N LYS A 14 7.56 6.92 -1.21
CA LYS A 14 7.03 5.67 -1.74
C LYS A 14 6.16 4.99 -0.69
N ILE A 15 4.95 4.58 -1.08
CA ILE A 15 4.02 3.88 -0.21
C ILE A 15 3.86 2.45 -0.72
N TYR A 16 3.95 1.51 0.22
CA TYR A 16 3.69 0.09 0.00
C TYR A 16 2.60 -0.34 0.96
N VAL A 17 1.53 -0.92 0.43
CA VAL A 17 0.35 -1.35 1.18
C VAL A 17 0.25 -2.86 1.13
N PHE A 18 0.16 -3.52 2.27
CA PHE A 18 0.00 -4.96 2.38
C PHE A 18 -1.38 -5.26 2.95
N ILE A 19 -2.20 -5.95 2.16
CA ILE A 19 -3.59 -6.24 2.47
C ILE A 19 -3.74 -7.74 2.73
N ASP A 20 -4.27 -8.07 3.91
CA ASP A 20 -4.80 -9.39 4.20
C ASP A 20 -6.07 -9.62 3.38
N ALA A 21 -5.97 -10.47 2.37
CA ALA A 21 -7.06 -10.76 1.46
C ALA A 21 -8.22 -11.48 2.16
N SER A 22 -7.91 -12.38 3.10
CA SER A 22 -8.89 -13.15 3.87
C SER A 22 -9.74 -12.23 4.75
N ASN A 23 -9.11 -11.29 5.44
CA ASN A 23 -9.81 -10.33 6.28
C ASN A 23 -10.66 -9.35 5.46
N VAL A 24 -10.11 -8.80 4.37
CA VAL A 24 -10.85 -7.90 3.48
C VAL A 24 -12.04 -8.61 2.84
N TRP A 25 -11.90 -9.86 2.42
CA TRP A 25 -12.99 -10.62 1.82
C TRP A 25 -14.18 -10.79 2.75
N ASN A 26 -13.93 -11.05 4.04
CA ASN A 26 -14.99 -11.13 5.05
C ASN A 26 -15.73 -9.79 5.23
N ALA A 27 -14.99 -8.67 5.25
CA ALA A 27 -15.58 -7.33 5.35
C ALA A 27 -16.37 -6.94 4.08
N VAL A 28 -15.86 -7.26 2.89
CA VAL A 28 -16.55 -7.01 1.61
C VAL A 28 -17.86 -7.78 1.54
N LYS A 29 -17.89 -9.04 2.00
CA LYS A 29 -19.11 -9.86 2.06
C LYS A 29 -20.17 -9.27 2.98
N SER A 30 -19.79 -8.77 4.16
CA SER A 30 -20.75 -8.23 5.13
C SER A 30 -21.34 -6.89 4.68
N VAL A 31 -20.54 -6.04 4.03
CA VAL A 31 -20.94 -4.68 3.61
C VAL A 31 -21.48 -4.64 2.17
N LYS A 32 -21.33 -5.74 1.40
CA LYS A 32 -21.68 -5.85 -0.04
C LYS A 32 -21.08 -4.74 -0.91
N LYS A 33 -19.90 -4.24 -0.54
CA LYS A 33 -19.15 -3.21 -1.30
C LYS A 33 -17.73 -3.69 -1.56
N PHE A 34 -17.33 -3.63 -2.83
CA PHE A 34 -15.96 -3.95 -3.23
C PHE A 34 -15.03 -2.77 -2.96
N ILE A 35 -13.76 -3.07 -2.68
CA ILE A 35 -12.72 -2.05 -2.60
C ILE A 35 -12.33 -1.64 -4.02
N GLU A 36 -12.50 -0.37 -4.35
CA GLU A 36 -12.05 0.20 -5.61
C GLU A 36 -10.57 0.58 -5.54
N TYR A 37 -9.70 -0.31 -5.98
CA TYR A 37 -8.25 -0.14 -5.84
C TYR A 37 -7.68 1.07 -6.56
N LYS A 38 -8.27 1.46 -7.69
CA LYS A 38 -7.86 2.69 -8.39
C LYS A 38 -8.09 3.91 -7.51
N LYS A 39 -9.25 4.01 -6.85
CA LYS A 39 -9.56 5.11 -5.92
C LYS A 39 -8.63 5.09 -4.72
N LEU A 40 -8.34 3.90 -4.17
CA LEU A 40 -7.42 3.75 -3.04
C LEU A 40 -5.99 4.19 -3.40
N LYS A 41 -5.50 3.79 -4.57
CA LYS A 41 -4.18 4.21 -5.08
C LYS A 41 -4.11 5.72 -5.29
N THR A 42 -5.12 6.32 -5.93
CA THR A 42 -5.21 7.77 -6.12
C THR A 42 -5.25 8.50 -4.78
N TYR A 43 -6.02 7.99 -3.81
CA TYR A 43 -6.08 8.55 -2.47
C TYR A 43 -4.70 8.61 -1.83
N PHE A 44 -3.94 7.51 -1.84
CA PHE A 44 -2.60 7.49 -1.26
C PHE A 44 -1.61 8.39 -2.00
N MET A 45 -1.66 8.41 -3.33
CA MET A 45 -0.81 9.31 -4.12
C MET A 45 -1.05 10.78 -3.78
N HIS A 46 -2.31 11.20 -3.69
CA HIS A 46 -2.68 12.60 -3.51
C HIS A 46 -2.48 13.08 -2.06
N ASN A 47 -2.94 12.30 -1.08
CA ASN A 47 -2.94 12.74 0.33
C ASN A 47 -1.54 12.71 0.97
N PHE A 48 -0.63 11.89 0.43
CA PHE A 48 0.72 11.77 0.97
C PHE A 48 1.80 12.29 0.01
N SER A 49 1.39 12.91 -1.11
CA SER A 49 2.31 13.37 -2.16
C SER A 49 3.29 12.25 -2.58
N ALA A 50 2.77 11.02 -2.66
CA ALA A 50 3.60 9.85 -2.93
C ALA A 50 3.92 9.75 -4.42
N SER A 51 5.19 9.59 -4.75
CA SER A 51 5.65 9.37 -6.13
C SER A 51 5.31 7.96 -6.63
N LYS A 52 5.10 7.02 -5.71
CA LYS A 52 4.76 5.63 -6.01
C LYS A 52 3.84 5.04 -4.94
N VAL A 53 2.85 4.27 -5.38
CA VAL A 53 2.00 3.45 -4.51
C VAL A 53 1.91 2.04 -5.11
N GLU A 54 2.31 1.05 -4.34
CA GLU A 54 2.13 -0.38 -4.66
C GLU A 54 1.29 -1.06 -3.60
N ILE A 55 0.39 -1.93 -4.04
CA ILE A 55 -0.56 -2.65 -3.17
C ILE A 55 -0.36 -4.14 -3.42
N PHE A 56 -0.10 -4.88 -2.35
CA PHE A 56 0.09 -6.32 -2.36
C PHE A 56 -1.01 -6.98 -1.55
N TYR A 57 -1.53 -8.10 -2.06
CA TYR A 57 -2.41 -8.98 -1.32
C TYR A 57 -1.62 -10.18 -0.87
N TYR A 58 -1.84 -10.59 0.36
CA TYR A 58 -1.38 -11.88 0.83
C TYR A 58 -2.57 -12.66 1.38
N ASP A 59 -2.52 -13.96 1.20
CA ASP A 59 -3.33 -14.88 1.96
C ASP A 59 -2.46 -15.40 3.09
N ALA A 60 -2.89 -15.20 4.33
CA ALA A 60 -2.21 -15.81 5.46
C ALA A 60 -2.51 -17.31 5.38
N TYR A 61 -1.49 -18.12 5.12
CA TYR A 61 -1.55 -19.57 5.30
C TYR A 61 -1.28 -19.85 6.78
N PRO A 62 -2.31 -19.96 7.65
CA PRO A 62 -2.08 -20.39 9.01
C PRO A 62 -1.38 -21.74 8.97
N ARG A 63 -0.48 -21.97 9.93
CA ARG A 63 0.12 -23.29 10.09
C ARG A 63 -1.00 -24.30 10.39
N ASP A 64 -0.85 -25.53 9.93
CA ASP A 64 -1.79 -26.60 10.29
C ASP A 64 -2.02 -26.64 11.80
N GLY A 65 -3.29 -26.58 12.21
CA GLY A 65 -3.71 -26.58 13.62
C GLY A 65 -3.83 -25.22 14.30
N THR A 66 -3.67 -24.09 13.60
CA THR A 66 -3.76 -22.74 14.21
C THR A 66 -4.98 -21.92 13.75
N ARG A 67 -6.18 -22.52 13.62
CA ARG A 67 -7.40 -21.79 13.27
C ARG A 67 -8.57 -22.08 14.21
#